data_AF-A0A164F1G4-F1
#
_entry.id   AF-A0A164F1G4-F1
#
_cell.length_a   1.000
_cell.length_b   1.000
_cell.length_c   1.000
_cell.angle_alpha   90.00
_cell.angle_beta   90.00
_cell.angle_gamma   90.00
#
_symmetry.space_group_name_H-M   'P 1'
#
loop_
_entity.id
_entity.type
_entity.pdbx_description
1 polymer ?
#
loop_
_entity_poly.entity_id
_entity_poly.type
_entity_poly.pdbx_seq_one_letter_code
_entity_poly.pdbx_strand_id
1 'polypeptide(L)'
;FGEYRVHKNKEEVMLKLNHPNIVKHFRCGNDDDYIFYKLEPCVASLDQLFLDPNDPKKYNGPMPHHIDALLQLALGLEHIHSKNLVHEDIQPENVLISVESAGKDETTFKWANVGQTSNVNERGKGKTHQLGGNNAWLAPELLSLEPNSNVKEKNYNEAAKSDIFSLGLVFGSLFLNGEHLYGS
;
A
#
# COMPACT_ATOMS: atom_id res chain seq x y z
N PHE A 1 22.29 3.90 26.09
CA PHE A 1 21.44 3.96 24.88
C PHE A 1 21.37 2.56 24.30
N GLY A 2 20.38 1.77 24.73
CA GLY A 2 20.25 0.37 24.35
C GLY A 2 19.70 0.26 22.93
N GLU A 3 20.39 -0.52 22.09
CA GLU A 3 19.88 -0.95 20.79
C GLU A 3 18.71 -1.94 21.01
N TYR A 4 17.49 -1.42 21.18
CA TYR A 4 16.29 -2.23 21.01
C TYR A 4 15.91 -2.28 19.54
N ARG A 5 15.61 -3.50 19.07
CA ARG A 5 15.43 -3.88 17.67
C ARG A 5 14.27 -3.13 17.03
N VAL A 6 14.54 -1.98 16.41
CA VAL A 6 13.88 -1.68 15.14
C VAL A 6 14.04 -2.94 14.29
N HIS A 7 12.97 -3.41 13.65
CA HIS A 7 13.12 -4.44 12.62
C HIS A 7 13.97 -3.83 11.50
N LYS A 8 15.31 -3.86 11.63
CA LYS A 8 16.28 -3.21 10.73
C LYS A 8 15.93 -3.50 9.27
N ASN A 9 15.45 -4.71 9.01
CA ASN A 9 14.98 -5.16 7.71
C ASN A 9 13.79 -4.34 7.14
N LYS A 10 12.81 -3.94 7.97
CA LYS A 10 11.66 -3.12 7.53
C LYS A 10 12.10 -1.70 7.20
N GLU A 11 12.92 -1.09 8.05
CA GLU A 11 13.46 0.26 7.78
C GLU A 11 14.31 0.27 6.51
N GLU A 12 15.18 -0.73 6.31
CA GLU A 12 15.97 -0.86 5.09
C GLU A 12 15.12 -0.99 3.83
N VAL A 13 13.99 -1.72 3.90
CA VAL A 13 13.06 -1.82 2.77
C VAL A 13 12.40 -0.48 2.47
N MET A 14 11.87 0.19 3.50
CA MET A 14 11.23 1.50 3.35
C MET A 14 12.19 2.56 2.79
N LEU A 15 13.47 2.54 3.20
CA LEU A 15 14.49 3.47 2.69
C LEU A 15 14.94 3.16 1.25
N LYS A 16 14.76 1.93 0.75
CA LYS A 16 15.06 1.55 -0.65
C LYS A 16 13.99 2.02 -1.63
N LEU A 17 12.79 2.31 -1.16
CA LEU A 17 11.66 2.74 -1.99
C LEU A 17 11.61 4.27 -2.09
N ASN A 18 12.25 4.82 -3.13
CA ASN A 18 12.20 6.25 -3.45
C ASN A 18 11.55 6.46 -4.83
N HIS A 19 10.27 6.82 -4.83
CA HIS A 19 9.44 7.04 -6.02
C HIS A 19 8.35 8.08 -5.72
N PRO A 20 7.94 8.96 -6.66
CA PRO A 20 6.89 9.96 -6.42
C PRO A 20 5.55 9.36 -5.94
N ASN A 21 5.23 8.13 -6.38
CA ASN A 21 4.01 7.41 -6.02
C ASN A 21 4.17 6.39 -4.88
N ILE A 22 5.16 6.60 -4.01
CA ILE A 22 5.33 5.85 -2.76
C ILE A 22 5.55 6.84 -1.63
N VAL A 23 4.92 6.61 -0.48
CA VAL A 23 5.09 7.47 0.69
C VAL A 23 6.54 7.47 1.13
N LYS A 24 7.17 8.65 1.09
CA LYS A 24 8.56 8.85 1.50
C LYS A 24 8.71 8.67 3.00
N HIS A 25 9.61 7.77 3.38
CA HIS A 25 10.01 7.54 4.76
C HIS A 25 11.30 8.33 5.04
N PHE A 26 11.27 9.22 6.04
CA PHE A 26 12.44 10.06 6.37
C PHE A 26 13.34 9.44 7.42
N ARG A 27 12.75 8.85 8.47
CA ARG A 27 13.48 8.31 9.62
C ARG A 27 12.56 7.39 10.44
N CYS A 28 13.12 6.36 11.05
CA CYS A 28 12.49 5.71 12.19
C CYS A 28 13.20 6.05 13.50
N GLY A 29 12.48 5.99 14.61
CA GLY A 29 13.03 6.09 15.95
C GLY A 29 12.23 5.21 16.89
N ASN A 30 12.70 5.09 18.12
CA ASN A 30 11.98 4.38 19.17
C ASN A 30 12.27 5.02 20.53
N ASP A 31 11.35 4.86 21.47
CA ASP A 31 11.60 5.04 22.90
C ASP A 31 11.45 3.69 23.62
N ASP A 32 11.23 3.71 24.94
CA ASP A 32 11.08 2.50 25.75
C ASP A 32 9.79 1.73 25.43
N ASP A 33 8.76 2.40 24.90
CA ASP A 33 7.41 1.87 24.74
C ASP A 33 6.94 1.79 23.27
N TYR A 34 7.50 2.60 22.38
CA TYR A 34 6.98 2.81 21.02
C TYR A 34 8.07 2.90 19.94
N ILE A 35 7.69 2.52 18.72
CA ILE A 35 8.43 2.80 17.49
C ILE A 35 7.70 3.91 16.74
N PHE A 36 8.43 4.95 16.32
CA PHE A 36 7.92 6.08 15.59
C PHE A 36 8.47 6.12 14.17
N TYR A 37 7.61 6.43 13.20
CA TYR A 37 7.98 6.63 11.81
C TYR A 37 7.72 8.07 11.40
N LYS A 38 8.74 8.75 10.88
CA LYS A 38 8.61 10.07 10.27
C LYS A 38 8.41 9.92 8.77
N LEU A 39 7.21 10.23 8.29
CA LEU A 39 6.78 10.08 6.89
C LEU A 39 6.52 11.44 6.24
N GLU A 40 6.43 11.47 4.91
CA GLU A 40 5.87 12.63 4.21
C GLU A 40 4.39 12.84 4.56
N PRO A 41 3.95 14.10 4.74
CA PRO A 41 2.56 14.39 5.01
C PRO A 41 1.70 14.17 3.75
N CYS A 42 0.57 13.50 3.95
CA CYS A 42 -0.50 13.35 2.98
C CYS A 42 -1.79 13.89 3.59
N VAL A 43 -2.71 14.37 2.76
CA VAL A 43 -3.91 15.09 3.19
C VAL A 43 -5.12 14.18 3.43
N ALA A 44 -5.12 13.00 2.79
CA ALA A 44 -6.19 12.01 2.91
C ALA A 44 -5.73 10.63 2.42
N SER A 45 -6.53 9.60 2.66
CA SER A 45 -6.47 8.30 1.99
C SER A 45 -7.59 8.17 0.95
N LEU A 46 -7.48 7.21 0.02
CA LEU A 46 -8.41 7.12 -1.11
C LEU A 46 -9.81 6.68 -0.68
N ASP A 47 -9.94 5.84 0.36
CA ASP A 47 -11.24 5.46 0.93
C ASP A 47 -12.04 6.71 1.39
N GLN A 48 -11.34 7.73 1.87
CA GLN A 48 -11.96 8.98 2.33
C GLN A 48 -12.62 9.77 1.22
N LEU A 49 -12.28 9.52 -0.05
CA LEU A 49 -12.95 10.12 -1.19
C LEU A 49 -14.43 9.70 -1.26
N PHE A 50 -14.73 8.47 -0.86
CA PHE A 50 -16.02 7.82 -1.07
C PHE A 50 -16.93 7.81 0.15
N LEU A 51 -16.52 8.46 1.24
CA LEU A 51 -17.34 8.62 2.45
C LEU A 51 -18.60 9.45 2.19
N ASP A 52 -19.57 9.35 3.11
CA ASP A 52 -20.80 10.14 3.09
C ASP A 52 -20.49 11.65 2.97
N PRO A 53 -21.25 12.43 2.19
CA PRO A 53 -21.04 13.87 2.04
C PRO A 53 -20.94 14.67 3.35
N ASN A 54 -21.57 14.19 4.43
CA ASN A 54 -21.54 14.82 5.74
C ASN A 54 -20.46 14.25 6.68
N ASP A 55 -19.69 13.25 6.25
CA ASP A 55 -18.60 12.71 7.04
C ASP A 55 -17.47 13.76 7.13
N PRO A 56 -17.05 14.17 8.34
CA PRO A 56 -16.00 15.17 8.51
C PRO A 56 -14.63 14.74 7.98
N LYS A 57 -14.41 13.44 7.72
CA LYS A 57 -13.19 12.90 7.12
C LYS A 57 -13.26 12.84 5.60
N LYS A 58 -14.41 13.14 4.97
CA LYS A 58 -14.56 13.07 3.52
C LYS A 58 -13.56 14.00 2.84
N TYR A 59 -12.77 13.45 1.94
CA TYR A 59 -11.88 14.24 1.11
C TYR A 59 -12.68 14.88 -0.03
N ASN A 60 -12.64 16.22 -0.09
CA ASN A 60 -13.29 17.02 -1.14
C ASN A 60 -12.27 17.89 -1.90
N GLY A 61 -10.99 17.54 -1.84
CA GLY A 61 -9.90 18.29 -2.46
C GLY A 61 -9.69 17.95 -3.95
N PRO A 62 -8.66 18.54 -4.58
CA PRO A 62 -8.35 18.31 -5.98
C PRO A 62 -7.96 16.85 -6.24
N MET A 63 -8.37 16.33 -7.39
CA MET A 63 -8.11 14.97 -7.82
C MET A 63 -7.49 14.98 -9.22
N PRO A 64 -6.52 14.09 -9.50
CA PRO A 64 -6.02 13.93 -10.86
C PRO A 64 -7.12 13.33 -11.75
N HIS A 65 -6.98 13.44 -13.07
CA HIS A 65 -7.85 12.69 -13.97
C HIS A 65 -7.72 11.18 -13.71
N HIS A 66 -8.78 10.41 -13.94
CA HIS A 66 -8.78 8.98 -13.64
C HIS A 66 -7.59 8.25 -14.28
N ILE A 67 -7.27 8.52 -15.55
CA ILE A 67 -6.13 7.89 -16.24
C ILE A 67 -4.81 8.19 -15.53
N ASP A 68 -4.61 9.44 -15.10
CA ASP A 68 -3.42 9.85 -14.36
C ASP A 68 -3.35 9.17 -12.98
N ALA A 69 -4.48 9.05 -12.29
CA ALA A 69 -4.59 8.31 -11.03
C ALA A 69 -4.16 6.84 -11.21
N LEU A 70 -4.70 6.15 -12.21
CA LEU A 70 -4.32 4.75 -12.49
C LEU A 70 -2.84 4.62 -12.82
N LEU A 71 -2.32 5.52 -13.66
CA LEU A 71 -0.92 5.52 -14.05
C LEU A 71 0.00 5.73 -12.85
N GLN A 72 -0.31 6.70 -11.98
CA GLN A 72 0.43 6.95 -10.75
C GLN A 72 0.50 5.72 -9.85
N LEU A 73 -0.63 5.05 -9.64
CA LEU A 73 -0.72 3.83 -8.83
C LEU A 73 0.06 2.66 -9.48
N ALA A 74 -0.06 2.49 -10.79
CA ALA A 74 0.66 1.45 -11.53
C ALA A 74 2.18 1.67 -11.47
N LEU A 75 2.67 2.90 -11.67
CA LEU A 75 4.10 3.24 -11.60
C LEU A 75 4.66 3.04 -10.20
N GLY A 76 3.90 3.41 -9.16
CA GLY A 76 4.29 3.15 -7.77
C GLY A 76 4.46 1.66 -7.48
N LEU A 77 3.52 0.83 -7.95
CA LEU A 77 3.57 -0.62 -7.75
C LEU A 77 4.67 -1.27 -8.59
N GLU A 78 4.85 -0.85 -9.83
CA GLU A 78 5.95 -1.27 -10.70
C GLU A 78 7.30 -1.02 -10.02
N HIS A 79 7.48 0.15 -9.40
CA HIS A 79 8.71 0.47 -8.67
C HIS A 79 8.94 -0.49 -7.49
N ILE A 80 7.90 -0.84 -6.73
CA ILE A 80 8.00 -1.83 -5.64
C ILE A 80 8.45 -3.19 -6.20
N HIS A 81 7.78 -3.68 -7.24
CA HIS A 81 8.10 -4.96 -7.87
C HIS A 81 9.50 -4.94 -8.52
N SER A 82 9.98 -3.81 -9.04
CA SER A 82 11.33 -3.66 -9.58
C SER A 82 12.45 -3.89 -8.54
N LYS A 83 12.12 -3.83 -7.24
CA LYS A 83 13.02 -4.11 -6.12
C LYS A 83 12.90 -5.53 -5.57
N ASN A 84 12.17 -6.41 -6.26
CA ASN A 84 11.82 -7.76 -5.80
C ASN A 84 11.05 -7.76 -4.48
N LEU A 85 10.21 -6.74 -4.29
CA LEU A 85 9.32 -6.60 -3.14
C LEU A 85 7.88 -6.79 -3.59
N VAL A 86 7.04 -7.27 -2.69
CA VAL A 86 5.59 -7.38 -2.88
C VAL A 86 4.91 -6.49 -1.83
N HIS A 87 3.92 -5.70 -2.23
CA HIS A 87 3.22 -4.78 -1.35
C HIS A 87 2.37 -5.52 -0.32
N GLU A 88 1.64 -6.55 -0.74
CA GLU A 88 0.82 -7.45 0.10
C GLU A 88 -0.39 -6.82 0.80
N ASP A 89 -0.62 -5.52 0.66
CA ASP A 89 -1.70 -4.80 1.34
C ASP A 89 -2.26 -3.67 0.47
N ILE A 90 -2.60 -4.01 -0.77
CA ILE A 90 -3.18 -3.07 -1.74
C ILE A 90 -4.67 -2.93 -1.48
N GLN A 91 -5.06 -1.75 -1.00
CA GLN A 91 -6.44 -1.34 -0.74
C GLN A 91 -6.53 0.21 -0.73
N PRO A 92 -7.72 0.82 -0.88
CA PRO A 92 -7.89 2.28 -0.91
C PRO A 92 -7.33 3.01 0.32
N GLU A 93 -7.40 2.40 1.51
CA GLU A 93 -6.89 2.93 2.76
C GLU A 93 -5.36 3.15 2.73
N ASN A 94 -4.65 2.38 1.89
CA ASN A 94 -3.21 2.47 1.71
C ASN A 94 -2.79 3.28 0.47
N VAL A 95 -3.75 3.92 -0.22
CA VAL A 95 -3.46 4.93 -1.23
C VAL A 95 -3.61 6.31 -0.58
N LEU A 96 -2.49 7.01 -0.36
CA LEU A 96 -2.53 8.35 0.20
C LEU A 96 -2.50 9.42 -0.88
N ILE A 97 -3.21 10.51 -0.59
CA ILE A 97 -3.36 11.69 -1.45
C ILE A 97 -2.43 12.77 -0.92
N SER A 98 -1.51 13.24 -1.76
CA SER A 98 -0.64 14.38 -1.48
C SER A 98 -0.96 15.52 -2.45
N VAL A 99 -1.00 16.74 -1.94
CA VAL A 99 -1.27 17.96 -2.72
C VAL A 99 -0.10 18.91 -2.48
N GLU A 100 0.60 19.31 -3.54
CA GLU A 100 1.75 20.20 -3.41
C GLU A 100 1.28 21.63 -3.09
N SER A 101 1.85 22.23 -2.04
CA SER A 101 1.41 23.56 -1.55
C SER A 101 1.92 24.73 -2.40
N ALA A 102 2.66 24.49 -3.49
CA ALA A 102 3.46 25.49 -4.20
C ALA A 102 2.86 25.95 -5.55
N GLY A 103 1.52 26.06 -5.64
CA GLY A 103 0.84 26.69 -6.78
C GLY A 103 0.78 25.84 -8.06
N LYS A 104 1.14 24.56 -7.95
CA LYS A 104 0.75 23.53 -8.91
C LYS A 104 -0.37 22.74 -8.24
N ASP A 105 -1.58 22.78 -8.78
CA ASP A 105 -2.70 21.94 -8.36
C ASP A 105 -2.46 20.46 -8.74
N GLU A 106 -1.26 19.95 -8.43
CA GLU A 106 -0.82 18.61 -8.79
C GLU A 106 -1.08 17.68 -7.61
N THR A 107 -2.18 16.94 -7.72
CA THR A 107 -2.51 15.86 -6.78
C THR A 107 -1.75 14.59 -7.16
N THR A 108 -1.03 14.03 -6.20
CA THR A 108 -0.24 12.79 -6.35
C THR A 108 -0.75 11.70 -5.43
N PHE A 109 -0.98 10.52 -5.98
CA PHE A 109 -1.30 9.29 -5.26
C PHE A 109 -0.04 8.51 -4.90
N LYS A 110 0.00 8.00 -3.68
CA LYS A 110 1.17 7.38 -3.08
C LYS A 110 0.81 6.11 -2.32
N TRP A 111 1.49 5.01 -2.62
CA TRP A 111 1.38 3.79 -1.83
C TRP A 111 1.98 3.97 -0.44
N ALA A 112 1.18 3.71 0.59
CA ALA A 112 1.57 3.69 1.99
C ALA A 112 1.78 2.27 2.51
N ASN A 113 2.08 2.14 3.81
CA ASN A 113 2.21 0.86 4.49
C ASN A 113 3.25 -0.12 3.88
N VAL A 114 4.21 0.40 3.11
CA VAL A 114 5.29 -0.39 2.50
C VAL A 114 6.23 -1.05 3.53
N GLY A 115 6.11 -0.70 4.82
CA GLY A 115 6.79 -1.40 5.92
C GLY A 115 6.27 -2.83 6.19
N GLN A 116 5.15 -3.22 5.58
CA GLN A 116 4.65 -4.60 5.59
C GLN A 116 5.09 -5.42 4.37
N THR A 117 5.77 -4.79 3.40
CA THR A 117 6.29 -5.50 2.24
C THR A 117 7.27 -6.60 2.63
N SER A 118 7.22 -7.72 1.93
CA SER A 118 8.10 -8.86 2.19
C SER A 118 9.17 -8.98 1.10
N ASN A 119 10.40 -9.30 1.52
CA ASN A 119 11.44 -9.77 0.60
C ASN A 119 11.13 -11.23 0.29
N VAL A 120 10.54 -11.50 -0.87
CA VAL A 120 10.42 -12.87 -1.36
C VAL A 120 11.70 -13.17 -2.12
N ASN A 121 12.71 -13.67 -1.42
CA ASN A 121 13.99 -14.03 -2.04
C ASN A 121 13.77 -14.98 -3.24
N GLU A 122 14.71 -15.02 -4.20
CA GLU A 122 14.72 -15.94 -5.37
C GLU A 122 14.52 -17.44 -5.02
N ARG A 123 14.63 -17.79 -3.74
CA ARG A 123 14.39 -19.13 -3.17
C ARG A 123 12.95 -19.35 -2.65
N GLY A 124 12.03 -18.41 -2.85
CA GLY A 124 10.60 -18.55 -2.49
C GLY A 124 10.28 -18.50 -0.99
N LYS A 125 11.22 -18.08 -0.14
CA LYS A 125 11.04 -18.11 1.32
C LYS A 125 10.58 -16.75 1.85
N GLY A 126 9.26 -16.57 1.93
CA GLY A 126 8.61 -15.46 2.64
C GLY A 126 7.41 -15.96 3.43
N LYS A 127 7.21 -15.46 4.65
CA LYS A 127 5.91 -15.60 5.34
C LYS A 127 5.01 -14.49 4.79
N THR A 128 3.96 -14.84 4.06
CA THR A 128 2.96 -13.85 3.64
C THR A 128 2.25 -13.29 4.87
N HIS A 129 2.12 -11.97 4.96
CA HIS A 129 1.32 -11.31 5.99
C HIS A 129 -0.14 -11.09 5.55
N GLN A 130 -0.50 -11.52 4.32
CA GLN A 130 -1.81 -11.28 3.69
C GLN A 130 -3.01 -11.89 4.43
N LEU A 131 -2.81 -12.91 5.27
CA LEU A 131 -3.89 -13.56 6.04
C LEU A 131 -4.43 -12.72 7.21
N GLY A 132 -3.85 -11.54 7.49
CA GLY A 132 -4.34 -10.58 8.48
C GLY A 132 -4.95 -9.30 7.88
N GLY A 133 -5.04 -9.21 6.55
CA GLY A 133 -5.52 -8.02 5.84
C GLY A 133 -7.04 -8.00 5.62
N ASN A 134 -7.52 -6.96 4.93
CA ASN A 134 -8.92 -6.87 4.52
C ASN A 134 -9.19 -7.85 3.37
N ASN A 135 -9.92 -8.92 3.67
CA ASN A 135 -10.22 -10.00 2.71
C ASN A 135 -10.93 -9.51 1.43
N ALA A 136 -11.60 -8.36 1.46
CA ALA A 136 -12.26 -7.79 0.29
C ALA A 136 -11.29 -7.56 -0.88
N TRP A 137 -10.04 -7.22 -0.58
CA TRP A 137 -9.04 -6.85 -1.58
C TRP A 137 -8.09 -7.99 -1.95
N LEU A 138 -8.30 -9.19 -1.41
CA LEU A 138 -7.42 -10.33 -1.64
C LEU A 138 -7.69 -11.00 -2.99
N ALA A 139 -6.61 -11.44 -3.63
CA ALA A 139 -6.68 -12.31 -4.79
C ALA A 139 -7.33 -13.67 -4.47
N PRO A 140 -8.05 -14.30 -5.42
CA PRO A 140 -8.82 -15.52 -5.16
C PRO A 140 -7.97 -16.69 -4.66
N GLU A 141 -6.72 -16.78 -5.09
CA GLU A 141 -5.77 -17.79 -4.61
C GLU A 141 -5.35 -17.60 -3.14
N LEU A 142 -5.57 -16.42 -2.57
CA LEU A 142 -5.33 -16.12 -1.16
C LEU A 142 -6.56 -16.43 -0.30
N LEU A 143 -7.76 -16.17 -0.84
CA LEU A 143 -9.03 -16.52 -0.18
C LEU A 143 -9.22 -18.04 -0.03
N SER A 144 -8.59 -18.82 -0.90
CA SER A 144 -8.66 -20.28 -0.90
C SER A 144 -7.70 -20.94 0.10
N LEU A 145 -6.91 -20.17 0.86
CA LEU A 145 -5.97 -20.70 1.85
C LEU A 145 -6.67 -20.95 3.18
N GLU A 146 -6.48 -22.13 3.77
CA GLU A 146 -7.01 -22.36 5.12
C GLU A 146 -6.18 -21.59 6.17
N PRO A 147 -6.81 -20.99 7.21
CA PRO A 147 -6.14 -20.20 8.25
C PRO A 147 -4.97 -20.90 8.96
N ASN A 148 -4.91 -22.24 8.89
CA ASN A 148 -3.87 -23.08 9.50
C ASN A 148 -3.18 -24.02 8.50
N SER A 149 -3.44 -23.88 7.20
CA SER A 149 -2.61 -24.55 6.21
C SER A 149 -1.20 -23.97 6.34
N ASN A 150 -0.18 -24.81 6.52
CA ASN A 150 1.21 -24.38 6.44
C ASN A 150 1.32 -23.52 5.19
N VAL A 151 1.41 -22.20 5.35
CA VAL A 151 1.41 -21.21 4.27
C VAL A 151 2.35 -21.78 3.22
N LYS A 152 1.79 -22.25 2.10
CA LYS A 152 2.62 -22.71 1.00
C LYS A 152 3.55 -21.53 0.72
N GLU A 153 4.85 -21.77 0.86
CA GLU A 153 5.88 -20.81 0.51
C GLU A 153 5.56 -20.30 -0.90
N LYS A 154 4.90 -19.13 -1.00
CA LYS A 154 4.57 -18.53 -2.28
C LYS A 154 5.87 -18.02 -2.85
N ASN A 155 6.16 -18.44 -4.07
CA ASN A 155 7.24 -17.80 -4.81
C ASN A 155 6.86 -16.34 -5.12
N TYR A 156 7.87 -15.51 -5.36
CA TYR A 156 7.70 -14.08 -5.61
C TYR A 156 6.65 -13.78 -6.69
N ASN A 157 6.67 -14.55 -7.80
CA ASN A 157 5.78 -14.32 -8.93
C ASN A 157 4.31 -14.50 -8.58
N GLU A 158 3.97 -15.44 -7.70
CA GLU A 158 2.60 -15.65 -7.23
C GLU A 158 2.13 -14.50 -6.35
N ALA A 159 3.00 -14.01 -5.46
CA ALA A 159 2.69 -12.90 -4.56
C ALA A 159 2.56 -11.56 -5.33
N ALA A 160 3.46 -11.30 -6.28
CA ALA A 160 3.38 -10.13 -7.17
C ALA A 160 2.11 -10.14 -8.04
N LYS A 161 1.67 -11.32 -8.51
CA LYS A 161 0.39 -11.45 -9.24
C LYS A 161 -0.82 -11.14 -8.36
N SER A 162 -0.77 -11.51 -7.08
CA SER A 162 -1.82 -11.15 -6.13
C SER A 162 -1.92 -9.63 -5.95
N ASP A 163 -0.79 -8.91 -5.88
CA ASP A 163 -0.79 -7.44 -5.88
C ASP A 163 -1.46 -6.86 -7.14
N ILE A 164 -1.16 -7.40 -8.32
CA ILE A 164 -1.77 -6.93 -9.58
C ILE A 164 -3.29 -7.13 -9.58
N PHE A 165 -3.79 -8.23 -9.01
CA PHE A 165 -5.22 -8.45 -8.85
C PHE A 165 -5.84 -7.38 -7.95
N SER A 166 -5.26 -7.16 -6.76
CA SER A 166 -5.72 -6.14 -5.81
C SER A 166 -5.68 -4.73 -6.40
N LEU A 167 -4.66 -4.41 -7.21
CA LEU A 167 -4.59 -3.14 -7.95
C LEU A 167 -5.80 -2.98 -8.89
N GLY A 168 -6.19 -4.05 -9.59
CA GLY A 168 -7.37 -4.07 -10.44
C GLY A 168 -8.67 -3.78 -9.66
N LEU A 169 -8.78 -4.24 -8.42
CA LEU A 169 -9.91 -3.91 -7.56
C LEU A 169 -9.92 -2.43 -7.16
N VAL A 170 -8.77 -1.87 -6.78
CA VAL A 170 -8.64 -0.43 -6.46
C VAL A 170 -9.01 0.40 -7.69
N PHE A 171 -8.57 0.01 -8.88
CA PHE A 171 -8.95 0.66 -10.13
C PHE A 171 -10.47 0.60 -10.33
N GLY A 172 -11.08 -0.57 -10.13
CA GLY A 172 -12.53 -0.74 -10.16
C GLY A 172 -13.24 0.24 -9.22
N SER A 173 -12.80 0.34 -7.97
CA SER A 173 -13.42 1.25 -6.98
C SER A 173 -13.31 2.72 -7.38
N LEU A 174 -12.22 3.15 -8.04
CA LEU A 174 -12.09 4.52 -8.56
C LEU A 174 -13.16 4.83 -9.61
N PHE A 175 -13.46 3.89 -10.51
CA PHE A 175 -14.49 4.08 -11.54
C PHE A 175 -15.91 3.90 -11.02
N LEU A 176 -16.08 3.09 -9.99
CA LEU A 176 -17.38 2.78 -9.38
C LEU A 176 -17.70 3.67 -8.18
N ASN A 177 -17.00 4.80 -8.05
CA ASN A 177 -17.24 5.79 -7.00
C ASN A 177 -17.22 5.19 -5.57
N GLY A 178 -16.25 4.30 -5.33
CA GLY A 178 -16.02 3.64 -4.05
C GLY A 178 -16.67 2.28 -3.90
N GLU A 179 -17.56 1.88 -4.81
CA GLU A 179 -18.12 0.54 -4.77
C GLU A 179 -17.07 -0.51 -5.13
N HIS A 180 -17.07 -1.61 -4.38
CA HIS A 180 -16.18 -2.73 -4.65
C HIS A 180 -16.64 -3.50 -5.90
N LEU A 181 -15.70 -3.99 -6.71
CA LEU A 181 -16.01 -4.65 -8.00
C LEU A 181 -16.91 -5.89 -7.84
N TYR A 182 -16.83 -6.55 -6.68
CA TYR A 182 -17.65 -7.72 -6.35
C TYR A 182 -18.89 -7.39 -5.50
N GLY A 183 -19.24 -6.11 -5.35
CA GLY A 183 -20.37 -5.64 -4.55
C GLY A 183 -20.06 -5.48 -3.06
N SER A 184 -21.07 -5.00 -2.32
CA SER A 184 -21.08 -4.77 -0.87
C SER A 184 -21.43 -6.02 -0.06
#